data_AF-B2ZCZ5-F1
#
_entry.id   AF-B2ZCZ5-F1
#
_cell.length_a   1.000
_cell.length_b   1.000
_cell.length_c   1.000
_cell.angle_alpha   90.00
_cell.angle_beta   90.00
_cell.angle_gamma   90.00
#
_symmetry.space_group_name_H-M   'P 1'
#
loop_
_entity.id
_entity.type
_entity.pdbx_description
1 polymer ?
#
loop_
_entity_poly.entity_id
_entity_poly.type
_entity_poly.pdbx_seq_one_letter_code
_entity_poly.pdbx_strand_id
1 'polypeptide(L)'
;RIVQRGHYSEREAAKLIKTIVGVVEGCHSLGVMHRDLKPENFLFDTTAEDAALKATDFGLSVFYKPEVLCKHYGPEADVWSAGVILYILLSGV
;
A
#
# COMPACT_ATOMS: atom_id res chain seq x y z
N ARG A 1 -4.04 -8.18 -11.90
CA ARG A 1 -2.92 -9.04 -11.43
C ARG A 1 -2.93 -9.26 -9.93
N ILE A 2 -2.87 -8.23 -9.08
CA ILE A 2 -2.90 -8.41 -7.62
C ILE A 2 -4.15 -9.18 -7.15
N VAL A 3 -5.35 -8.72 -7.49
CA VAL A 3 -6.62 -9.39 -7.09
C VAL A 3 -6.99 -10.58 -8.00
N GLN A 4 -6.41 -10.66 -9.19
CA GLN A 4 -6.76 -11.67 -10.20
C GLN A 4 -6.06 -13.02 -10.00
N ARG A 5 -4.92 -13.04 -9.29
CA ARG A 5 -4.27 -14.30 -8.89
C ARG A 5 -4.85 -14.67 -7.53
N GLY A 6 -5.71 -15.68 -7.50
CA GLY A 6 -6.49 -16.05 -6.30
C GLY A 6 -5.64 -16.31 -5.05
N HIS A 7 -4.46 -16.94 -5.19
CA HIS A 7 -3.52 -17.12 -4.08
C HIS A 7 -2.09 -16.87 -4.54
N TYR A 8 -1.34 -16.15 -3.70
CA TYR A 8 0.11 -16.02 -3.84
C TYR A 8 0.79 -16.95 -2.86
N SER A 9 1.95 -17.49 -3.25
CA SER A 9 2.83 -18.10 -2.24
C SER A 9 3.27 -17.02 -1.22
N GLU A 10 3.54 -17.42 0.03
CA GLU A 10 4.05 -16.49 1.05
C GLU A 10 5.28 -15.70 0.54
N ARG A 11 6.14 -16.36 -0.25
CA ARG A 11 7.32 -15.73 -0.84
C ARG A 11 6.97 -14.66 -1.87
N GLU A 12 5.93 -14.84 -2.67
CA GLU A 12 5.47 -13.82 -3.61
C GLU A 12 4.73 -12.69 -2.91
N ALA A 13 3.86 -13.01 -1.94
CA ALA A 13 3.18 -12.03 -1.11
C ALA A 13 4.21 -11.15 -0.36
N ALA A 14 5.27 -11.75 0.18
CA ALA A 14 6.37 -11.05 0.84
C ALA A 14 7.10 -10.06 -0.09
N LYS A 15 7.27 -10.39 -1.38
CA LYS A 15 7.87 -9.47 -2.36
C LYS A 15 6.96 -8.27 -2.61
N LEU A 16 5.67 -8.50 -2.81
CA LEU A 16 4.69 -7.44 -3.07
C LEU A 16 4.53 -6.52 -1.86
N ILE A 17 4.36 -7.09 -0.67
CA ILE A 17 4.18 -6.29 0.54
C ILE A 17 5.42 -5.47 0.88
N LYS A 18 6.62 -5.98 0.60
CA LYS A 18 7.86 -5.21 0.75
C LYS A 18 7.84 -3.94 -0.10
N THR A 19 7.39 -4.04 -1.35
CA THR A 19 7.24 -2.87 -2.22
C THR A 19 6.17 -1.91 -1.71
N ILE A 20 5.01 -2.41 -1.30
CA ILE A 20 3.91 -1.62 -0.74
C ILE A 20 4.37 -0.84 0.50
N VAL A 21 5.01 -1.51 1.45
CA VAL A 21 5.55 -0.89 2.67
C VAL A 21 6.63 0.14 2.33
N GLY A 22 7.47 -0.11 1.32
CA GLY A 22 8.43 0.88 0.84
C GLY A 22 7.77 2.15 0.28
N VAL A 23 6.61 2.03 -0.37
CA VAL A 23 5.83 3.20 -0.81
C VAL A 23 5.25 3.95 0.39
N VAL A 24 4.71 3.24 1.39
CA VAL A 24 4.20 3.84 2.63
C VAL A 24 5.30 4.61 3.35
N GLU A 25 6.47 3.99 3.55
CA GLU A 25 7.65 4.61 4.14
C GLU A 25 8.05 5.87 3.37
N GLY A 26 8.12 5.80 2.03
CA GLY A 26 8.43 6.95 1.19
C GLY A 26 7.46 8.11 1.39
N CYS A 27 6.16 7.84 1.41
CA CYS A 27 5.12 8.87 1.65
C CYS A 27 5.27 9.47 3.06
N HIS A 28 5.45 8.61 4.06
CA HIS A 28 5.56 9.00 5.46
C HIS A 28 6.81 9.82 5.74
N SER A 29 7.93 9.51 5.07
CA SER A 29 9.17 10.30 5.14
C SER A 29 9.01 11.74 4.63
N LEU A 30 8.03 11.97 3.75
CA LEU A 30 7.66 13.28 3.21
C LEU A 30 6.50 13.94 3.97
N GLY A 31 6.05 13.32 5.07
CA GLY A 31 4.91 13.78 5.85
C GLY A 31 3.58 13.65 5.10
N VAL A 32 3.42 12.66 4.22
CA VAL A 32 2.18 12.39 3.46
C VAL A 32 1.54 11.10 3.95
N MET A 33 0.27 11.14 4.34
CA MET A 33 -0.56 9.93 4.53
C MET A 33 -1.37 9.67 3.26
N HIS A 34 -1.41 8.43 2.79
CA HIS A 34 -2.18 8.07 1.60
C HIS A 34 -3.68 8.04 1.88
N ARG A 35 -4.09 7.42 2.99
CA ARG A 35 -5.47 7.26 3.51
C ARG A 35 -6.44 6.39 2.71
N ASP A 36 -6.09 6.01 1.48
CA ASP A 36 -6.89 5.08 0.67
C ASP A 36 -6.05 3.94 0.08
N LEU A 37 -5.22 3.29 0.90
CA LEU A 37 -4.44 2.14 0.45
C LEU A 37 -5.35 0.91 0.34
N LYS A 38 -5.41 0.36 -0.88
CA LYS A 38 -6.17 -0.84 -1.24
C LYS A 38 -5.55 -1.48 -2.49
N PRO A 39 -5.78 -2.78 -2.76
CA PRO A 39 -5.16 -3.46 -3.89
C PRO A 39 -5.36 -2.77 -5.25
N GLU A 40 -6.50 -2.11 -5.44
CA GLU A 40 -6.86 -1.38 -6.66
C GLU A 40 -5.97 -0.17 -6.92
N ASN A 41 -5.43 0.43 -5.86
CA ASN A 41 -4.56 1.60 -5.93
C ASN A 41 -3.08 1.21 -6.09
N PHE A 42 -2.77 -0.07 -6.31
CA PHE A 42 -1.43 -0.54 -6.65
C PHE A 42 -1.42 -1.15 -8.05
N LEU A 43 -0.82 -0.43 -8.99
CA LEU A 43 -0.80 -0.78 -10.41
C LEU A 43 0.61 -1.14 -10.86
N PHE A 44 0.71 -2.09 -11.79
CA PHE A 44 1.96 -2.36 -12.49
C PHE A 44 2.11 -1.37 -13.64
N ASP A 45 3.29 -0.78 -13.77
CA ASP A 45 3.62 0.24 -14.79
C ASP A 45 3.45 -0.30 -16.23
N THR A 46 3.67 -1.59 -16.42
CA THR A 46 3.54 -2.28 -17.70
C THR A 46 2.95 -3.69 -17.52
N THR A 47 2.70 -4.39 -18.63
CA THR A 47 2.26 -5.79 -18.63
C THR A 47 3.40 -6.80 -18.51
N ALA A 48 4.65 -6.36 -18.45
CA ALA A 48 5.80 -7.25 -18.29
C ALA A 48 5.76 -7.94 -16.91
N GLU A 49 6.38 -9.12 -16.77
CA GLU A 49 6.35 -9.87 -15.51
C GLU A 49 7.18 -9.21 -14.40
N ASP A 50 8.20 -8.45 -14.78
CA ASP A 50 9.10 -7.67 -13.93
C ASP A 50 8.67 -6.20 -13.78
N ALA A 51 7.46 -5.85 -14.23
CA ALA A 51 6.95 -4.49 -14.14
C ALA A 51 6.98 -3.95 -12.71
N ALA A 52 7.37 -2.68 -12.55
CA ALA A 52 7.36 -2.01 -11.25
C ALA A 52 5.93 -1.81 -10.75
N LEU A 53 5.69 -2.10 -9.47
CA LEU A 53 4.44 -1.78 -8.79
C LEU A 53 4.48 -0.34 -8.28
N LYS A 54 3.42 0.43 -8.55
CA LYS A 54 3.29 1.85 -8.18
C LYS A 54 1.98 2.07 -7.44
N ALA A 55 2.00 2.94 -6.44
CA ALA A 55 0.78 3.45 -5.83
C ALA A 55 0.16 4.55 -6.71
N THR A 56 -1.16 4.62 -6.69
CA THR A 56 -1.97 5.61 -7.42
C THR A 56 -3.06 6.16 -6.53
N ASP A 57 -3.73 7.21 -7.00
CA ASP A 57 -4.89 7.83 -6.35
C ASP A 57 -4.60 8.45 -4.97
N PHE A 58 -3.83 9.53 -5.00
CA PHE A 58 -3.57 10.39 -3.84
C PHE A 58 -4.70 11.42 -3.60
N GLY A 59 -5.89 11.22 -4.18
CA GLY A 59 -7.00 12.18 -4.07
C GLY A 59 -7.51 12.36 -2.63
N LEU A 60 -7.32 11.34 -1.79
CA LEU A 60 -7.60 11.38 -0.36
C LEU A 60 -6.36 11.63 0.49
N SER A 61 -5.17 11.83 -0.08
CA SER A 61 -3.96 12.02 0.73
C SER A 61 -3.92 13.36 1.44
N VAL A 62 -3.21 13.41 2.56
CA VAL A 62 -3.00 14.63 3.34
C VAL A 62 -1.57 14.72 3.83
N PHE A 63 -1.09 15.96 3.98
CA PHE A 63 0.10 16.20 4.76
C PHE A 63 -0.22 16.06 6.25
N TYR A 64 0.57 15.24 6.94
CA TYR A 64 0.58 15.17 8.39
C TYR A 64 1.91 15.71 8.88
N LYS A 65 1.84 16.58 9.88
CA LYS A 65 3.01 16.96 10.65
C LYS A 65 2.97 16.20 11.96
N PRO A 66 4.03 15.48 12.35
CA PRO A 66 4.08 14.79 13.64
C PRO A 66 3.76 15.73 14.82
N GLU A 67 4.13 17.02 14.71
CA GLU A 67 3.81 18.03 15.72
C GLU A 67 2.35 18.55 15.73
N VAL A 68 1.55 18.29 14.70
CA VAL A 68 0.16 18.76 14.61
C VAL A 68 -0.78 17.57 14.70
N LEU A 69 -1.38 17.37 15.88
CA LEU A 69 -2.37 16.32 16.15
C LEU A 69 -3.50 16.34 15.10
N CYS A 70 -3.50 15.33 14.22
CA CYS A 70 -4.63 15.06 13.35
C CYS A 70 -5.72 14.38 14.20
N LYS A 71 -6.83 15.07 14.46
CA LYS A 71 -7.79 14.75 15.54
C LYS A 71 -8.58 13.43 15.42
N HIS A 72 -8.30 12.57 14.44
CA HIS A 72 -9.10 11.35 14.21
C HIS A 72 -8.28 10.05 14.00
N TYR A 73 -7.15 10.09 13.27
CA TYR A 73 -6.23 8.94 13.06
C TYR A 73 -4.94 9.43 12.39
N GLY A 74 -3.84 8.71 12.59
CA GLY A 74 -2.48 9.06 12.13
C GLY A 74 -1.96 8.17 10.98
N PRO A 75 -0.68 8.30 10.61
CA PRO A 75 -0.05 7.54 9.51
C PRO A 75 -0.11 6.02 9.72
N GLU A 76 -0.34 5.56 10.94
CA GLU A 76 -0.54 4.15 11.28
C GLU A 76 -1.74 3.53 10.54
N ALA A 77 -2.69 4.35 10.09
CA ALA A 77 -3.81 3.89 9.25
C ALA A 77 -3.32 3.29 7.91
N ASP A 78 -2.27 3.86 7.29
CA ASP A 78 -1.70 3.31 6.07
C ASP A 78 -1.01 1.96 6.34
N VAL A 79 -0.38 1.80 7.51
CA VAL A 79 0.25 0.54 7.94
C VAL A 79 -0.81 -0.54 8.17
N TRP A 80 -1.93 -0.19 8.79
CA TRP A 80 -3.08 -1.08 8.94
C TRP A 80 -3.59 -1.56 7.58
N SER A 81 -3.80 -0.64 6.64
CA SER A 81 -4.25 -0.98 5.29
C SER A 81 -3.25 -1.87 4.54
N ALA A 82 -1.95 -1.65 4.70
CA ALA A 82 -0.93 -2.57 4.17
C ALA A 82 -1.07 -3.98 4.77
N GLY A 83 -1.37 -4.10 6.05
CA GLY A 83 -1.68 -5.38 6.70
C GLY A 83 -2.92 -6.06 6.12
N VAL A 84 -3.98 -5.30 5.83
CA VAL A 84 -5.18 -5.83 5.15
C VAL A 84 -4.83 -6.34 3.75
N ILE A 85 -4.01 -5.61 2.99
CA ILE A 85 -3.55 -6.07 1.68
C ILE A 85 -2.74 -7.37 1.81
N LEU A 86 -1.83 -7.49 2.79
CA LEU A 86 -1.09 -8.73 3.04
C LEU A 86 -2.03 -9.89 3.37
N TYR A 87 -3.04 -9.66 4.21
CA TYR A 87 -4.04 -10.67 4.51
C TYR A 87 -4.73 -11.16 3.23
N ILE A 88 -5.23 -10.26 2.38
CA ILE A 88 -5.84 -10.59 1.09
C ILE A 88 -4.89 -11.41 0.20
N LEU A 89 -3.62 -11.02 0.10
CA LEU A 89 -2.62 -11.73 -0.70
C LEU A 89 -2.42 -13.19 -0.25
N LEU A 90 -2.55 -13.46 1.05
CA LEU A 90 -2.33 -14.78 1.65
C LEU A 90 -3.61 -15.63 1.71
N SER A 91 -4.77 -15.01 1.94
CA SER A 91 -6.05 -15.72 2.10
C SER A 91 -6.87 -15.82 0.81
N GLY A 92 -6.66 -14.92 -0.16
CA GLY A 92 -7.41 -14.87 -1.41
C GLY A 92 -8.87 -14.43 -1.26
N VAL A 93 -9.15 -13.60 -0.23
CA VAL A 93 -10.50 -13.06 0.07
C VAL A 93 -10.71 -11.76 -0.67
#